data_AF-A0A359MRY7-F1
#
_entry.id   AF-A0A359MRY7-F1
#
_cell.length_a   1.000
_cell.length_b   1.000
_cell.length_c   1.000
_cell.angle_alpha   90.00
_cell.angle_beta   90.00
_cell.angle_gamma   90.00
#
_symmetry.space_group_name_H-M   'P 1'
#
loop_
_entity.id
_entity.type
_entity.pdbx_description
1 polymer ?
#
loop_
_entity_poly.entity_id
_entity_poly.type
_entity_poly.pdbx_seq_one_letter_code
_entity_poly.pdbx_strand_id
1 'polypeptide(L)'
;DIRISVVGIRNDFFGETITVAGLITGQDLMKQLKEQKDQGIPLGNRLLIPSSMLRMGENVFLDDITGDQVEKELAIKLVPVESGGREFLDAILNADYRMNRNNENIGYIKAYED
;
A
#
# COMPACT_ATOMS: atom_id res chain seq x y z
N ASP A 1 24.39 12.64 0.50
CA ASP A 1 23.98 11.38 1.14
C ASP A 1 22.48 11.33 1.36
N ILE A 2 21.85 10.18 1.11
CA ILE A 2 20.44 9.91 1.40
C ILE A 2 20.39 9.06 2.69
N ARG A 3 19.54 9.44 3.65
CA ARG A 3 19.30 8.66 4.87
C ARG A 3 18.01 7.89 4.72
N ILE A 4 18.05 6.58 4.99
CA ILE A 4 16.91 5.68 4.90
C ILE A 4 16.74 4.99 6.25
N SER A 5 15.54 5.05 6.82
CA SER A 5 15.15 4.24 7.98
C SER A 5 14.41 3.01 7.48
N VAL A 6 14.85 1.82 7.91
CA VAL A 6 14.22 0.56 7.52
C VAL A 6 13.43 0.03 8.72
N VAL A 7 12.12 -0.11 8.56
CA VAL A 7 11.23 -0.67 9.56
C VAL A 7 10.36 -1.74 8.90
N GLY A 8 10.21 -2.89 9.57
CA GLY A 8 9.38 -3.98 9.08
C GLY A 8 7.91 -3.79 9.48
N ILE A 9 7.00 -4.18 8.60
CA ILE A 9 5.58 -4.38 8.89
C ILE A 9 5.33 -5.89 8.91
N ARG A 10 4.93 -6.42 10.06
CA ARG A 10 4.57 -7.83 10.22
C ARG A 10 3.15 -8.08 9.73
N ASN A 11 2.93 -9.25 9.13
CA ASN A 11 1.60 -9.71 8.78
C ASN A 11 0.98 -10.43 9.99
N ASP A 12 0.27 -9.69 10.85
CA ASP A 12 -0.39 -10.27 12.02
C ASP A 12 -1.73 -10.92 11.61
N PHE A 13 -2.35 -10.47 10.50
CA PHE A 13 -3.66 -10.97 10.03
C PHE A 13 -3.60 -12.39 9.44
N PHE A 14 -2.72 -12.63 8.48
CA PHE A 14 -2.54 -13.95 7.84
C PHE A 14 -1.47 -14.80 8.52
N GLY A 15 -0.68 -14.21 9.42
CA GLY A 15 0.38 -14.86 10.18
C GLY A 15 1.78 -14.46 9.74
N GLU A 16 2.70 -14.41 10.71
CA GLU A 16 4.04 -13.82 10.55
C GLU A 16 4.95 -14.54 9.55
N THR A 17 4.61 -15.78 9.15
CA THR A 17 5.33 -16.52 8.11
C THR A 17 5.05 -15.99 6.70
N ILE A 18 4.02 -15.16 6.53
CA ILE A 18 3.67 -14.50 5.27
C ILE A 18 4.49 -13.21 5.13
N THR A 19 5.38 -13.19 4.14
CA THR A 19 6.41 -12.14 3.96
C THR A 19 6.27 -11.33 2.66
N VAL A 20 5.17 -11.52 1.92
CA VAL A 20 4.91 -10.79 0.68
C VAL A 20 4.11 -9.51 0.93
N ALA A 21 4.48 -8.42 0.25
CA ALA A 21 3.83 -7.12 0.45
C ALA A 21 2.34 -7.14 0.10
N GLY A 22 1.93 -7.84 -0.96
CA GLY A 22 0.53 -7.87 -1.42
C GLY A 22 -0.46 -8.53 -0.46
N LEU A 23 0.01 -9.16 0.61
CA LEU A 23 -0.83 -9.74 1.67
C LEU A 23 -0.81 -8.94 2.97
N ILE A 24 -0.12 -7.79 3.01
CA ILE A 24 -0.20 -6.88 4.16
C ILE A 24 -1.55 -6.19 4.16
N THR A 25 -2.23 -6.26 5.30
CA THR A 25 -3.59 -5.74 5.49
C THR A 25 -3.58 -4.28 5.94
N GLY A 26 -4.73 -3.60 5.80
CA GLY A 26 -4.88 -2.23 6.29
C GLY A 26 -4.69 -2.13 7.80
N GLN A 27 -5.19 -3.11 8.57
CA GLN A 27 -5.06 -3.12 10.02
C GLN A 27 -3.61 -3.26 10.49
N ASP A 28 -2.84 -4.14 9.85
CA ASP A 28 -1.45 -4.41 10.23
C ASP A 28 -0.58 -3.18 9.96
N LEU A 29 -0.84 -2.54 8.82
CA LEU A 29 -0.20 -1.29 8.41
C LEU A 29 -0.52 -0.16 9.40
N MET A 30 -1.80 0.10 9.68
CA MET A 30 -2.21 1.18 10.59
C MET A 30 -1.69 0.99 12.01
N LYS A 31 -1.83 -0.22 12.57
CA LYS A 31 -1.39 -0.54 13.93
C LYS A 31 0.11 -0.25 14.09
N GLN A 32 0.93 -0.82 13.21
CA GLN A 32 2.39 -0.72 13.35
C GLN A 32 2.94 0.66 13.00
N LEU A 33 2.34 1.38 12.05
CA LEU A 33 2.73 2.77 11.77
C LEU A 33 2.32 3.72 12.89
N LYS A 34 1.17 3.48 13.53
CA LYS A 34 0.74 4.25 14.71
C LYS A 34 1.69 4.02 15.89
N GLU A 35 2.06 2.77 16.16
CA GLU A 35 3.07 2.43 17.18
C GLU A 35 4.40 3.17 16.94
N GLN A 36 4.86 3.23 15.68
CA GLN A 36 6.07 3.99 15.33
C GLN A 36 5.91 5.50 15.57
N LYS A 37 4.77 6.07 15.18
CA LYS A 37 4.46 7.50 15.41
C LYS A 37 4.43 7.82 16.91
N ASP A 38 3.85 6.95 17.72
CA ASP A 38 3.77 7.11 19.18
C ASP A 38 5.15 6.97 19.85
N GLN A 39 6.08 6.23 19.24
CA GLN A 39 7.49 6.16 19.63
C GLN A 39 8.31 7.38 19.15
N GLY A 40 7.69 8.35 18.48
CA GLY A 40 8.35 9.56 17.98
C GLY A 40 9.04 9.39 16.63
N ILE A 41 8.80 8.30 15.90
CA ILE A 41 9.35 8.10 14.55
C ILE A 41 8.47 8.87 13.55
N PRO A 42 9.03 9.83 12.79
CA PRO A 42 8.25 10.59 11.83
C PRO A 42 7.90 9.72 10.61
N LEU A 43 6.61 9.62 10.30
CA LEU A 43 6.10 8.88 9.13
C LEU A 43 6.24 9.66 7.80
N GLY A 44 6.53 10.96 7.87
CA GLY A 44 6.63 11.84 6.71
C GLY A 44 5.28 12.37 6.20
N ASN A 45 5.28 12.90 4.98
CA ASN A 45 4.13 13.63 4.41
C ASN A 45 3.18 12.73 3.59
N ARG A 46 3.68 11.61 3.07
CA ARG A 46 2.96 10.69 2.19
C ARG A 46 3.37 9.25 2.48
N LEU A 47 2.39 8.36 2.47
CA LEU A 47 2.59 6.93 2.63
C LEU A 47 2.49 6.28 1.24
N LEU A 48 3.64 5.92 0.67
CA LEU A 48 3.68 5.18 -0.59
C LEU A 48 3.53 3.69 -0.29
N ILE A 49 2.57 3.02 -0.91
CA ILE A 49 2.37 1.57 -0.77
C ILE A 49 2.45 0.89 -2.15
N PRO A 50 2.90 -0.37 -2.23
CA PRO A 50 2.67 -1.19 -3.41
C PRO A 50 1.18 -1.26 -3.75
N SER A 51 0.86 -1.06 -5.03
CA SER A 51 -0.51 -1.23 -5.55
C SER A 51 -1.09 -2.62 -5.26
N SER A 52 -0.22 -3.64 -5.13
CA SER A 52 -0.59 -5.02 -4.82
C SER A 52 -1.13 -5.25 -3.41
N MET A 53 -0.99 -4.28 -2.49
CA MET A 53 -1.63 -4.34 -1.17
C MET A 53 -3.14 -4.09 -1.24
N LEU A 54 -3.62 -3.51 -2.34
CA LEU A 54 -5.03 -3.24 -2.58
C LEU A 54 -5.64 -4.27 -3.52
N ARG A 55 -6.93 -4.53 -3.34
CA ARG A 55 -7.73 -5.32 -4.27
C ARG A 55 -7.69 -4.70 -5.66
N MET A 56 -7.71 -5.55 -6.67
CA MET A 56 -7.55 -5.13 -8.06
C MET A 56 -8.67 -4.17 -8.48
N GLY A 57 -8.30 -2.93 -8.75
CA GLY A 57 -9.22 -1.89 -9.20
C GLY A 57 -9.97 -1.16 -8.07
N GLU A 58 -9.65 -1.45 -6.81
CA GLU A 58 -10.34 -0.88 -5.65
C GLU A 58 -9.35 -0.14 -4.73
N ASN A 59 -9.85 0.83 -3.96
CA ASN A 59 -9.10 1.47 -2.87
C ASN A 59 -9.31 0.73 -1.54
N VAL A 60 -9.26 -0.61 -1.57
CA VAL A 60 -9.62 -1.48 -0.44
C VAL A 60 -8.55 -2.56 -0.27
N PHE A 61 -8.08 -2.77 0.96
CA PHE A 61 -7.16 -3.83 1.33
C PHE A 61 -7.88 -5.20 1.42
N LEU A 62 -7.13 -6.28 1.65
CA LEU A 62 -7.74 -7.63 1.74
C LEU A 62 -8.66 -7.80 2.95
N ASP A 63 -8.48 -7.03 4.01
CA ASP A 63 -9.25 -7.00 5.26
C ASP A 63 -10.44 -6.01 5.23
N ASP A 64 -10.90 -5.62 4.04
CA ASP A 64 -12.03 -4.68 3.83
C ASP A 64 -11.79 -3.24 4.33
N ILE A 65 -10.58 -2.92 4.80
CA ILE A 65 -10.21 -1.56 5.16
C ILE A 65 -9.94 -0.76 3.89
N THR A 66 -10.46 0.46 3.83
CA THR A 66 -10.24 1.36 2.68
C THR A 66 -8.98 2.20 2.85
N GLY A 67 -8.38 2.62 1.74
CA GLY A 67 -7.27 3.58 1.76
C GLY A 67 -7.65 4.86 2.51
N ASP A 68 -8.88 5.34 2.36
CA ASP A 68 -9.39 6.55 3.03
C ASP A 68 -9.44 6.38 4.56
N GLN A 69 -9.74 5.17 5.05
CA GLN A 69 -9.68 4.87 6.48
C GLN A 69 -8.24 4.93 7.00
N VAL A 70 -7.28 4.41 6.24
CA VAL A 70 -5.85 4.50 6.58
C VAL A 70 -5.37 5.95 6.57
N GLU A 71 -5.76 6.74 5.56
CA GLU A 71 -5.42 8.16 5.49
C GLU A 71 -5.93 8.92 6.71
N LYS A 72 -7.18 8.65 7.10
CA LYS A 72 -7.83 9.27 8.26
C LYS A 72 -7.15 8.89 9.57
N GLU A 73 -6.84 7.61 9.78
CA GLU A 73 -6.25 7.11 11.04
C GLU A 73 -4.83 7.64 11.24
N LEU A 74 -4.02 7.66 10.18
CA LEU A 74 -2.62 8.08 10.26
C LEU A 74 -2.45 9.60 10.10
N ALA A 75 -3.46 10.28 9.55
CA ALA A 75 -3.41 11.67 9.08
C ALA A 75 -2.32 11.89 8.00
N ILE A 76 -2.18 10.94 7.09
CA ILE A 76 -1.17 10.93 6.02
C ILE A 76 -1.82 10.50 4.72
N LYS A 77 -1.49 11.18 3.62
CA LYS A 77 -1.97 10.81 2.28
C LYS A 77 -1.36 9.48 1.83
N LEU A 78 -2.21 8.52 1.51
CA LEU A 78 -1.85 7.20 1.02
C LEU A 78 -1.82 7.24 -0.51
N VAL A 79 -0.72 6.79 -1.09
CA VAL A 79 -0.55 6.78 -2.55
C VAL A 79 -0.08 5.40 -2.99
N PRO A 80 -0.95 4.62 -3.67
CA PRO A 80 -0.56 3.37 -4.27
C PRO A 80 0.43 3.60 -5.42
N VAL A 81 1.40 2.72 -5.58
CA VAL A 81 2.45 2.81 -6.60
C VAL A 81 2.60 1.44 -7.27
N GLU A 82 2.60 1.41 -8.60
CA GLU A 82 2.88 0.18 -9.34
C GLU A 82 4.34 -0.26 -9.14
N SER A 83 4.62 -1.55 -9.32
CA SER A 83 5.93 -2.15 -8.98
C SER A 83 7.11 -1.70 -9.85
N GLY A 84 6.88 -0.85 -10.85
CA GLY A 84 7.92 -0.34 -11.74
C GLY A 84 8.80 0.73 -11.08
N GLY A 85 10.10 0.69 -11.40
CA GLY A 85 11.07 1.63 -10.84
C GLY A 85 10.82 3.08 -11.26
N ARG A 86 10.27 3.31 -12.46
CA ARG A 86 9.92 4.64 -12.94
C ARG A 86 8.77 5.23 -12.12
N GLU A 87 7.73 4.45 -11.90
CA GLU A 87 6.55 4.82 -11.13
C GLU A 87 6.93 5.14 -9.69
N PHE A 88 7.85 4.37 -9.12
CA PHE A 88 8.41 4.66 -7.80
C PHE A 88 9.18 5.99 -7.75
N LEU A 89 10.06 6.25 -8.72
CA LEU A 89 10.79 7.51 -8.79
C LEU A 89 9.84 8.70 -9.00
N ASP A 90 8.89 8.58 -9.92
CA ASP A 90 7.88 9.61 -10.18
C ASP A 90 7.03 9.85 -8.92
N ALA A 91 6.64 8.80 -8.19
CA ALA A 91 5.89 8.93 -6.94
C ALA A 91 6.66 9.63 -5.82
N ILE A 92 7.98 9.46 -5.75
CA ILE A 92 8.85 10.14 -4.77
C ILE A 92 9.09 11.60 -5.17
N LEU A 93 9.43 11.83 -6.45
CA LEU A 93 9.88 13.14 -6.93
C LEU A 93 8.72 14.10 -7.23
N ASN A 94 7.54 13.59 -7.53
CA ASN A 94 6.36 14.38 -7.86
C ASN A 94 5.27 14.25 -6.79
N ALA A 95 4.97 15.35 -6.10
CA ALA A 95 3.94 15.42 -5.05
C ALA A 95 2.52 15.19 -5.59
N ASP A 96 2.30 15.48 -6.87
CA ASP A 96 1.02 15.34 -7.57
C ASP A 96 0.85 13.97 -8.22
N TYR A 97 1.81 13.06 -8.04
CA TYR A 97 1.69 11.70 -8.55
C TYR A 97 0.38 11.05 -8.09
N ARG A 98 -0.35 10.55 -9.07
CA ARG A 98 -1.53 9.69 -8.91
C ARG A 98 -1.31 8.48 -9.79
N MET A 99 -1.59 7.32 -9.22
CA MET A 99 -1.57 6.09 -9.98
C MET A 99 -2.75 6.08 -10.96
N ASN A 100 -2.45 6.07 -12.25
CA ASN A 100 -3.44 5.94 -13.31
C ASN A 100 -3.56 4.47 -13.69
N ARG A 101 -4.57 3.77 -13.17
CA ARG A 101 -4.85 2.38 -13.55
C ARG A 101 -5.95 2.37 -14.63
N ASN A 102 -5.58 2.05 -15.87
CA ASN A 102 -6.53 1.76 -16.94
C ASN A 102 -6.91 0.27 -16.85
N ASN A 103 -8.11 -0.03 -16.34
CA ASN A 103 -8.60 -1.40 -16.16
C ASN A 103 -9.17 -2.04 -17.46
N GLU A 104 -8.88 -1.51 -18.64
CA GLU A 104 -9.46 -2.00 -19.90
C GLU A 104 -8.89 -3.35 -20.38
N ASN A 105 -7.83 -3.87 -19.74
CA ASN A 105 -7.13 -5.09 -20.19
C ASN A 105 -7.14 -6.23 -19.16
N ILE A 106 -8.26 -6.44 -18.45
CA ILE A 106 -8.46 -7.72 -17.75
C ILE A 106 -9.34 -8.61 -18.62
N GLY A 107 -8.69 -9.34 -19.52
CA GLY A 107 -9.32 -10.44 -20.25
C GLY A 107 -9.73 -11.52 -19.27
N TYR A 108 -11.01 -11.59 -18.92
CA TYR A 108 -11.58 -12.81 -18.37
C TYR A 108 -11.37 -13.92 -19.39
N ILE A 109 -10.41 -14.81 -19.14
CA ILE A 109 -10.40 -16.10 -19.82
C ILE A 109 -11.62 -16.84 -19.24
N LYS A 110 -12.72 -16.86 -19.99
CA LYS A 110 -13.82 -17.80 -19.73
C LYS A 110 -13.22 -19.20 -19.82
N ALA A 111 -12.86 -19.77 -18.68
CA ALA A 111 -12.63 -21.20 -18.59
C ALA A 111 -14.01 -21.86 -18.62
N TYR A 112 -14.15 -22.82 -19.53
CA TYR A 112 -15.28 -23.71 -19.79
C TYR A 112 -16.36 -23.15 -20.74
N GLU A 113 -16.30 -23.62 -21.99
CA GLU A 113 -17.49 -23.86 -22.82
C GLU A 113 -18.15 -25.17 -22.33
N ASP A 114 -19.49 -25.21 -22.43
CA ASP A 114 -20.41 -26.19 -21.81
C ASP A 114 -20.02 -27.68 -21.90
#